data_AF-A0A969KYL9-F1
#
_entry.id   AF-A0A969KYL9-F1
#
_cell.length_a   1.000
_cell.length_b   1.000
_cell.length_c   1.000
_cell.angle_alpha   90.00
_cell.angle_beta   90.00
_cell.angle_gamma   90.00
#
_symmetry.space_group_name_H-M   'P 1'
#
loop_
_entity.id
_entity.type
_entity.pdbx_description
1 polymer ?
#
loop_
_entity_poly.entity_id
_entity_poly.type
_entity_poly.pdbx_seq_one_letter_code
_entity_poly.pdbx_strand_id
1 'polypeptide(L)'
;MNIERYQKLTAALKHIMHVLTTQYHPEKVILFGSMADGTVGEWSDIDLVIIKDTPLPFLQRLKEVALLCHVPVSVDFLVYTSGEFTQMIADNNPFIVKEVLQKGRVLYECQPAPAVA
;
A
#
# COMPACT_ATOMS: atom_id res chain seq x y z
N MET A 1 -12.72 -16.95 -7.84
CA MET A 1 -11.32 -16.64 -7.48
C MET A 1 -10.40 -17.40 -8.41
N ASN A 2 -9.57 -16.70 -9.18
CA ASN A 2 -8.57 -17.35 -10.06
C ASN A 2 -7.32 -17.70 -9.23
N ILE A 3 -7.09 -18.99 -9.00
CA ILE A 3 -6.04 -19.49 -8.09
C ILE A 3 -4.63 -19.18 -8.62
N GLU A 4 -4.40 -19.32 -9.93
CA GLU A 4 -3.09 -19.05 -10.53
C GLU A 4 -2.73 -17.56 -10.43
N ARG A 5 -3.69 -16.68 -10.75
CA ARG A 5 -3.51 -15.23 -10.61
C ARG A 5 -3.24 -14.87 -9.15
N TYR A 6 -4.03 -15.41 -8.23
CA TYR A 6 -3.84 -15.18 -6.79
C TYR A 6 -2.44 -15.57 -6.29
N GLN A 7 -1.92 -16.71 -6.72
CA GLN A 7 -0.56 -17.15 -6.38
C GLN A 7 0.51 -16.20 -6.93
N LYS A 8 0.38 -15.76 -8.18
CA LYS A 8 1.29 -14.78 -8.80
C LYS A 8 1.30 -13.45 -8.05
N LEU A 9 0.10 -12.91 -7.75
CA LEU A 9 -0.04 -11.65 -7.00
C LEU A 9 0.51 -11.79 -5.58
N THR A 10 0.28 -12.92 -4.91
CA THR A 10 0.81 -13.18 -3.56
C THR A 10 2.34 -13.24 -3.55
N ALA A 11 2.96 -13.87 -4.55
CA ALA A 11 4.42 -13.91 -4.67
C ALA A 11 5.01 -12.52 -4.93
N ALA A 12 4.39 -11.74 -5.82
CA ALA A 12 4.76 -10.36 -6.07
C ALA A 12 4.60 -9.48 -4.83
N LEU A 13 3.49 -9.59 -4.11
CA LEU A 13 3.24 -8.86 -2.87
C LEU A 13 4.31 -9.14 -1.81
N LYS A 14 4.72 -10.40 -1.65
CA LYS A 14 5.83 -10.75 -0.74
C LYS A 14 7.13 -10.06 -1.12
N HIS A 15 7.45 -10.02 -2.42
CA HIS A 15 8.63 -9.31 -2.90
C HIS A 15 8.55 -7.81 -2.65
N ILE A 16 7.42 -7.18 -2.99
CA ILE A 16 7.15 -5.76 -2.73
C ILE A 16 7.33 -5.43 -1.26
N MET A 17 6.70 -6.21 -0.36
CA MET A 17 6.81 -5.98 1.09
C MET A 17 8.25 -6.08 1.60
N HIS A 18 9.02 -7.04 1.09
CA HIS A 18 10.43 -7.16 1.43
C HIS A 18 11.23 -5.93 0.99
N VAL A 19 11.07 -5.49 -0.26
CA VAL A 19 11.76 -4.31 -0.79
C VAL A 19 11.35 -3.04 -0.05
N LEU A 20 10.05 -2.84 0.18
CA LEU A 20 9.54 -1.69 0.91
C LEU A 20 10.11 -1.63 2.34
N THR A 21 10.07 -2.73 3.09
CA THR A 21 10.53 -2.72 4.48
C THR A 21 12.05 -2.62 4.64
N THR A 22 12.83 -3.10 3.66
CA THR A 22 14.30 -3.13 3.74
C THR A 22 15.00 -1.95 3.07
N GLN A 23 14.38 -1.34 2.05
CA GLN A 23 15.00 -0.28 1.25
C GLN A 23 14.20 1.02 1.27
N TYR A 24 12.87 0.94 1.32
CA TYR A 24 12.02 2.13 1.30
C TYR A 24 11.68 2.66 2.71
N HIS A 25 11.63 1.79 3.72
CA HIS A 25 11.30 2.13 5.10
C HIS A 25 10.01 2.99 5.25
N PRO A 26 8.85 2.47 4.84
CA PRO A 26 7.58 3.16 5.09
C PRO A 26 7.20 3.12 6.57
N GLU A 27 6.31 4.01 6.98
CA GLU A 27 5.68 3.98 8.31
C GLU A 27 4.55 2.95 8.34
N LYS A 28 3.77 2.85 7.26
CA LYS A 28 2.64 1.92 7.15
C LYS A 28 2.44 1.45 5.71
N VAL A 29 2.00 0.21 5.54
CA VAL A 29 1.56 -0.34 4.25
C VAL A 29 0.21 -1.02 4.43
N ILE A 30 -0.77 -0.61 3.63
CA ILE A 30 -2.15 -1.08 3.65
C ILE A 30 -2.47 -1.66 2.27
N LEU A 31 -2.89 -2.91 2.23
CA LEU A 31 -3.45 -3.57 1.05
C LEU A 31 -4.94 -3.28 0.98
N PHE A 32 -5.44 -2.82 -0.15
CA PHE A 32 -6.87 -2.64 -0.38
C PHE A 32 -7.31 -3.34 -1.68
N GLY A 33 -8.54 -3.10 -2.12
CA GLY A 33 -9.06 -3.63 -3.37
C GLY A 33 -9.27 -5.14 -3.38
N SER A 34 -9.26 -5.73 -4.58
CA SER A 34 -9.72 -7.11 -4.81
C SER A 34 -8.89 -8.17 -4.08
N MET A 35 -7.60 -7.90 -3.84
CA MET A 35 -6.71 -8.76 -3.05
C MET A 35 -7.04 -8.72 -1.55
N ALA A 36 -7.49 -7.59 -1.02
CA ALA A 36 -7.93 -7.48 0.39
C ALA A 36 -9.29 -8.14 0.63
N ASP A 37 -10.20 -8.06 -0.33
CA ASP A 37 -11.55 -8.63 -0.25
C ASP A 37 -11.62 -10.11 -0.67
N GLY A 38 -10.55 -10.68 -1.22
CA GLY A 38 -10.49 -12.07 -1.67
C GLY A 38 -11.24 -12.33 -2.99
N THR A 39 -11.59 -11.28 -3.72
CA THR A 39 -12.35 -11.32 -4.98
C THR A 39 -11.45 -11.34 -6.22
N VAL A 40 -10.24 -11.89 -6.10
CA VAL A 40 -9.22 -11.90 -7.17
C VAL A 40 -9.72 -12.61 -8.44
N GLY A 41 -9.80 -11.84 -9.52
CA GLY A 41 -10.10 -12.28 -10.88
C GLY A 41 -8.86 -12.29 -11.77
N GLU A 42 -9.03 -12.58 -13.06
CA GLU A 42 -7.94 -12.67 -14.04
C GLU A 42 -7.18 -11.35 -14.23
N TRP A 43 -7.91 -10.25 -14.17
CA TRP A 43 -7.40 -8.89 -14.40
C TRP A 43 -7.06 -8.14 -13.12
N SER A 44 -7.17 -8.79 -11.96
CA SER A 44 -6.84 -8.17 -10.67
C SER A 44 -5.36 -7.81 -10.59
N ASP A 45 -5.11 -6.67 -9.98
CA ASP A 45 -3.83 -6.08 -9.62
C ASP A 45 -3.62 -6.06 -8.10
N ILE A 46 -2.53 -5.43 -7.66
CA ILE A 46 -2.22 -5.21 -6.26
C ILE A 46 -2.40 -3.73 -5.96
N ASP A 47 -3.29 -3.40 -5.04
CA ASP A 47 -3.56 -2.03 -4.62
C ASP A 47 -2.94 -1.75 -3.25
N LEU A 48 -1.99 -0.81 -3.18
CA LEU A 48 -1.28 -0.48 -1.94
C LEU A 48 -1.36 1.01 -1.62
N VAL A 49 -1.79 1.31 -0.40
CA VAL A 49 -1.52 2.60 0.24
C VAL A 49 -0.28 2.47 1.11
N ILE A 50 0.71 3.30 0.84
CA ILE A 50 1.97 3.39 1.59
C ILE A 50 2.01 4.74 2.27
N ILE A 51 2.24 4.74 3.58
CA ILE A 51 2.41 5.96 4.36
C ILE A 51 3.90 6.13 4.64
N LYS A 52 4.45 7.25 4.20
CA LYS A 52 5.84 7.63 4.43
C LYS A 52 6.01 9.14 4.26
N ASP A 53 6.57 9.80 5.25
CA ASP A 53 6.96 11.20 5.11
C ASP A 53 8.13 11.38 4.14
N THR A 54 7.96 12.27 3.17
CA THR A 54 8.95 12.56 2.13
C THR A 54 8.70 13.94 1.52
N PRO A 55 9.76 14.69 1.16
CA PRO A 55 9.62 15.97 0.48
C PRO A 55 9.25 15.83 -1.00
N LEU A 56 9.28 14.61 -1.56
CA LEU A 56 8.99 14.40 -2.98
C LEU A 56 7.53 14.72 -3.32
N PRO A 57 7.23 15.25 -4.51
CA PRO A 57 5.86 15.37 -5.01
C PRO A 57 5.20 14.00 -5.20
N PHE A 58 3.88 13.91 -5.03
CA PHE A 58 3.10 12.67 -5.10
C PHE A 58 3.49 11.75 -6.27
N LEU A 59 3.46 12.25 -7.51
CA LEU A 59 3.79 11.44 -8.70
C LEU A 59 5.23 10.91 -8.71
N GLN A 60 6.17 11.62 -8.08
CA GLN A 60 7.56 11.15 -7.98
C GLN A 60 7.69 10.00 -6.97
N ARG A 61 6.93 10.04 -5.87
CA ARG A 61 6.87 8.93 -4.89
C ARG A 61 6.35 7.65 -5.53
N LEU A 62 5.30 7.78 -6.36
CA LEU A 62 4.72 6.68 -7.13
C LEU A 62 5.76 6.05 -8.06
N LYS A 63 6.45 6.89 -8.85
CA LYS A 63 7.50 6.45 -9.76
C LYS A 63 8.67 5.79 -9.02
N GLU A 64 9.11 6.37 -7.91
CA GLU A 64 10.19 5.84 -7.08
C GLU A 64 9.88 4.41 -6.62
N VAL A 65 8.70 4.20 -6.02
CA VAL A 65 8.32 2.88 -5.50
C VAL A 65 8.10 1.86 -6.62
N ALA A 66 7.50 2.28 -7.74
CA ALA A 66 7.31 1.40 -8.89
C ALA A 66 8.66 0.91 -9.48
N LEU A 67 9.63 1.82 -9.60
CA LEU A 67 10.98 1.49 -10.06
C LEU A 67 11.74 0.62 -9.04
N LEU A 68 11.54 0.88 -7.76
CA LEU A 68 12.21 0.16 -6.68
C LEU A 68 11.71 -1.30 -6.58
N CYS A 69 10.40 -1.52 -6.66
CA CYS A 69 9.82 -2.86 -6.48
C CYS A 69 9.88 -3.73 -7.74
N HIS A 70 9.77 -3.13 -8.93
CA HIS A 70 9.86 -3.76 -10.25
C HIS A 70 9.38 -5.23 -10.33
N VAL A 71 8.07 -5.44 -10.31
CA VAL A 71 7.45 -6.77 -10.37
C VAL A 71 6.73 -7.04 -11.70
N PRO A 72 6.60 -8.30 -12.15
CA PRO A 72 5.95 -8.66 -13.42
C PRO A 72 4.41 -8.72 -13.31
N VAL A 73 3.81 -7.85 -12.49
CA VAL A 73 2.36 -7.73 -12.32
C VAL A 73 1.99 -6.25 -12.19
N SER A 74 0.74 -5.92 -12.52
CA SER A 74 0.19 -4.58 -12.29
C SER A 74 0.06 -4.31 -10.80
N VAL A 75 0.53 -3.13 -10.38
CA VAL A 75 0.46 -2.66 -8.99
C VAL A 75 0.14 -1.18 -8.99
N ASP A 76 -0.89 -0.80 -8.25
CA ASP A 76 -1.25 0.59 -8.00
C ASP A 76 -0.69 1.01 -6.63
N PHE A 77 0.41 1.75 -6.67
CA PHE A 77 1.01 2.36 -5.50
C PHE A 77 0.41 3.74 -5.26
N LEU A 78 -0.08 4.00 -4.04
CA LEU A 78 -0.46 5.33 -3.59
C LEU A 78 0.38 5.68 -2.37
N VAL A 79 1.21 6.72 -2.48
CA VAL A 79 2.15 7.10 -1.41
C VAL A 79 1.77 8.45 -0.83
N TYR A 80 1.27 8.42 0.40
CA TYR A 80 0.88 9.61 1.15
C TYR A 80 1.86 9.89 2.29
N THR A 81 2.05 11.18 2.60
CA THR A 81 2.66 11.56 3.87
C THR A 81 1.68 11.31 5.01
N SER A 82 2.18 11.20 6.24
CA SER A 82 1.34 11.04 7.41
C SER A 82 0.36 12.21 7.60
N GLY A 83 0.80 13.42 7.23
CA GLY A 83 -0.06 14.61 7.21
C GLY A 83 -1.17 14.54 6.15
N GLU A 84 -0.85 14.17 4.91
CA GLU A 84 -1.84 14.01 3.83
C GLU A 84 -2.90 12.96 4.19
N PHE A 85 -2.46 11.80 4.70
CA PHE A 85 -3.36 10.72 5.08
C PHE A 85 -4.29 11.12 6.23
N THR A 86 -3.75 11.75 7.27
CA THR A 86 -4.55 12.25 8.41
C THR A 86 -5.56 13.30 7.95
N GLN A 87 -5.15 14.22 7.07
CA GLN A 87 -6.06 15.22 6.53
C GLN A 87 -7.19 14.58 5.70
N MET A 88 -6.87 13.61 4.84
CA MET A 88 -7.90 12.90 4.05
C MET A 88 -8.90 12.14 4.93
N ILE A 89 -8.47 11.63 6.08
CA ILE A 89 -9.38 11.02 7.07
C ILE A 89 -10.28 12.10 7.69
N ALA A 90 -9.70 13.22 8.13
CA ALA A 90 -10.45 14.33 8.71
C ALA A 90 -11.48 14.93 7.73
N ASP A 91 -11.13 14.99 6.46
CA ASP A 91 -12.00 15.46 5.37
C ASP A 91 -13.06 14.43 4.95
N ASN A 92 -13.08 13.25 5.60
CA ASN A 92 -13.97 12.14 5.29
C ASN A 92 -13.89 11.72 3.81
N ASN A 93 -12.68 11.69 3.26
CA ASN A 93 -12.43 11.32 1.87
C ASN A 93 -13.03 9.93 1.60
N PRO A 94 -13.97 9.78 0.65
CA PRO A 94 -14.69 8.54 0.44
C PRO A 94 -13.78 7.35 0.12
N PHE A 95 -12.69 7.57 -0.61
CA PHE A 95 -11.73 6.51 -0.95
C PHE A 95 -10.99 6.01 0.29
N ILE A 96 -10.43 6.92 1.09
CA ILE A 96 -9.70 6.53 2.31
C ILE A 96 -10.62 5.84 3.31
N VAL A 97 -11.80 6.41 3.56
CA VAL A 97 -12.69 5.88 4.60
C VAL A 97 -13.31 4.55 4.18
N LYS A 98 -13.81 4.42 2.95
CA LYS A 98 -14.56 3.22 2.53
C LYS A 98 -13.70 2.11 1.95
N GLU A 99 -12.65 2.45 1.20
CA GLU A 99 -11.81 1.44 0.54
C GLU A 99 -10.58 1.10 1.38
N VAL A 100 -9.88 2.10 1.92
CA VAL A 100 -8.60 1.87 2.61
C VAL A 100 -8.79 1.50 4.07
N LEU A 101 -9.59 2.25 4.83
CA LEU A 101 -9.76 2.01 6.27
C LEU A 101 -10.75 0.89 6.57
N GLN A 102 -11.88 0.81 5.85
CA GLN A 102 -12.92 -0.17 6.14
C GLN A 102 -12.62 -1.56 5.56
N LYS A 103 -12.07 -1.62 4.34
CA LYS A 103 -11.80 -2.90 3.65
C LYS A 103 -10.32 -3.26 3.59
N GLY A 104 -9.44 -2.27 3.76
CA GLY A 104 -8.01 -2.50 3.67
C GLY A 104 -7.47 -3.35 4.83
N ARG A 105 -6.39 -4.05 4.55
CA ARG A 105 -5.63 -4.87 5.48
C ARG A 105 -4.26 -4.24 5.71
N VAL A 106 -3.95 -3.93 6.95
CA VAL A 106 -2.61 -3.46 7.32
C VAL A 106 -1.63 -4.63 7.17
N LEU A 107 -0.67 -4.50 6.25
CA LEU A 107 0.38 -5.50 6.02
C LEU A 107 1.65 -5.20 6.82
N TYR A 108 1.89 -3.93 7.09
CA TYR A 108 3.03 -3.47 7.88
C TYR A 108 2.69 -2.15 8.56
N GLU A 109 3.15 -2.00 9.79
CA GLU A 109 3.12 -0.76 10.54
C GLU A 109 4.36 -0.73 11.43
N CYS A 110 5.22 0.27 11.22
CA CYS A 110 6.29 0.56 12.14
C CYS A 110 5.62 1.21 13.36
N GLN A 111 5.52 0.48 14.48
CA GLN A 111 4.99 1.10 15.69
C GLN A 111 5.86 2.31 16.04
N PRO A 112 5.28 3.48 16.30
CA PRO A 112 6.04 4.53 16.95
C PRO A 112 6.54 3.96 18.28
N ALA A 113 7.80 4.25 18.63
CA ALA A 113 8.28 3.98 19.98
C ALA A 113 7.23 4.53 20.97
N PRO A 114 6.85 3.80 22.03
CA PRO A 114 5.89 4.30 22.99
C PRO A 114 6.39 5.68 23.43
N ALA A 115 5.53 6.70 23.27
CA ALA A 115 5.80 8.01 23.81
C ALA A 115 6.05 7.79 25.31
N VAL A 116 7.32 7.89 25.71
CA VAL A 116 7.71 7.77 27.10
C VAL A 116 7.05 8.96 27.79
N ALA A 117 5.99 8.67 28.54
CA ALA A 117 5.33 9.60 29.45
C ALA A 117 6.20 9.83 30.70
#